data_AF-A0A183J781-F1
#
_entry.id   AF-A0A183J781-F1
#
_cell.length_a   1.000
_cell.length_b   1.000
_cell.length_c   1.000
_cell.angle_alpha   90.00
_cell.angle_beta   90.00
_cell.angle_gamma   90.00
#
_symmetry.space_group_name_H-M   'P 1'
#
loop_
_entity.id
_entity.type
_entity.pdbx_description
1 polymer ?
#
loop_
_entity_poly.entity_id
_entity_poly.type
_entity_poly.pdbx_seq_one_letter_code
_entity_poly.pdbx_strand_id
1 'polypeptide(L)'
;MESWGIVLFDEQKFICDNSVQRIMSRHRNLLVNAHEIAHMWAGNLVGIEDWRNLWIKEGLATYFAYKTLKAIPDLAPYAVSNASSSSDI
;
A
#
# COMPACT_ATOMS: atom_id res chain seq x y z
N MET A 1 3.90 -11.01 -0.18
CA MET A 1 3.80 -12.04 -1.25
C MET A 1 2.35 -12.16 -1.64
N GLU A 2 2.08 -11.91 -2.92
CA GLU A 2 0.73 -11.68 -3.45
C GLU A 2 -0.03 -12.94 -3.91
N SER A 3 0.18 -14.09 -3.27
CA SER A 3 -0.51 -15.32 -3.67
C SER A 3 -2.02 -15.10 -3.69
N TRP A 4 -2.67 -15.50 -4.79
CA TRP A 4 -4.08 -15.18 -5.02
C TRP A 4 -4.97 -15.82 -3.95
N GLY A 5 -5.70 -14.98 -3.22
CA GLY A 5 -6.64 -15.41 -2.17
C GLY A 5 -6.00 -15.64 -0.80
N ILE A 6 -4.66 -15.66 -0.70
CA ILE A 6 -3.93 -15.78 0.56
C ILE A 6 -2.67 -14.90 0.49
N VAL A 7 -2.79 -13.64 0.91
CA VAL A 7 -1.63 -12.75 0.95
C VAL A 7 -0.80 -13.05 2.19
N LEU A 8 0.48 -13.35 1.99
CA LEU A 8 1.42 -13.66 3.07
C LEU A 8 2.29 -12.44 3.38
N PHE A 9 2.32 -12.09 4.67
CA PHE A 9 3.11 -11.00 5.21
C PHE A 9 4.11 -11.51 6.24
N ASP A 10 5.24 -10.82 6.31
CA ASP A 10 6.07 -10.84 7.52
C ASP A 10 5.31 -10.12 8.65
N GLU A 11 5.37 -10.63 9.87
CA GLU A 11 4.65 -10.11 11.03
C GLU A 11 4.88 -8.60 11.21
N GLN A 12 6.14 -8.17 11.04
CA GLN A 12 6.52 -6.76 11.18
C GLN A 12 5.89 -5.86 10.12
N LYS A 13 5.52 -6.41 8.96
CA LYS A 13 4.94 -5.68 7.82
C LYS A 13 3.42 -5.67 7.84
N PHE A 14 2.81 -6.62 8.54
CA PHE A 14 1.35 -6.70 8.65
C PHE A 14 0.80 -5.77 9.74
N ILE A 15 1.43 -5.76 10.92
CA ILE A 15 0.96 -4.99 12.07
C ILE A 15 0.97 -3.50 11.75
N CYS A 16 -0.15 -2.83 12.01
CA CYS A 16 -0.34 -1.39 11.82
C CYS A 16 -1.02 -0.78 13.06
N ASP A 17 -0.26 -0.63 14.16
CA ASP A 17 -0.78 -0.14 15.44
C ASP A 17 -0.23 1.26 15.77
N ASN A 18 -1.14 2.19 16.08
CA ASN A 18 -0.83 3.56 16.47
C ASN A 18 -0.16 3.67 17.84
N SER A 19 -0.37 2.70 18.73
CA SER A 19 0.17 2.71 20.10
C SER A 19 1.60 2.20 20.17
N VAL A 20 1.99 1.32 19.24
CA VAL A 20 3.29 0.62 19.24
C VAL A 20 4.24 1.15 18.17
N GLN A 21 3.73 1.59 17.01
CA GLN A 21 4.58 1.87 15.85
C GLN A 21 4.78 3.37 15.60
N ARG A 22 6.00 3.71 15.15
CA ARG A 22 6.29 5.03 14.61
C ARG A 22 5.48 5.27 13.33
N ILE A 23 5.01 6.51 13.16
CA ILE A 23 4.21 6.97 12.02
C ILE A 23 4.78 6.50 10.66
N MET A 24 6.10 6.61 10.46
CA MET A 24 6.73 6.19 9.20
C MET A 24 6.74 4.67 9.00
N SER A 25 6.95 3.90 10.06
CA SER A 25 6.90 2.43 10.00
C SER A 25 5.48 1.95 9.67
N ARG A 26 4.47 2.53 10.34
CA ARG A 26 3.05 2.26 10.04
C ARG A 26 2.71 2.60 8.59
N HIS A 27 3.12 3.77 8.10
CA HIS A 27 2.87 4.19 6.72
C HIS A 27 3.49 3.21 5.72
N ARG A 28 4.72 2.76 5.96
CA ARG A 28 5.39 1.76 5.12
C ARG A 28 4.64 0.43 5.12
N ASN A 29 4.18 -0.04 6.27
CA ASN A 29 3.42 -1.29 6.39
C ASN A 29 2.09 -1.21 5.63
N LEU A 30 1.38 -0.10 5.77
CA LEU A 30 0.15 0.15 5.02
C LEU A 30 0.39 0.18 3.50
N LEU A 31 1.48 0.79 3.04
CA LEU A 31 1.87 0.75 1.63
C LEU A 31 2.13 -0.67 1.14
N VAL A 32 2.84 -1.49 1.93
CA VAL A 32 3.10 -2.90 1.59
C VAL A 32 1.77 -3.68 1.52
N ASN A 33 0.90 -3.52 2.52
CA ASN A 33 -0.41 -4.18 2.51
C ASN A 33 -1.23 -3.79 1.27
N ALA A 34 -1.27 -2.51 0.92
CA ALA A 34 -1.99 -2.02 -0.25
C ALA A 34 -1.36 -2.51 -1.57
N HIS A 35 -0.04 -2.59 -1.66
CA HIS A 35 0.70 -3.10 -2.83
C HIS A 35 0.35 -4.57 -3.10
N GLU A 36 0.37 -5.39 -2.06
CA GLU A 36 0.10 -6.83 -2.15
C GLU A 36 -1.39 -7.12 -2.46
N ILE A 37 -2.30 -6.27 -1.96
CA ILE A 37 -3.72 -6.33 -2.34
C ILE A 37 -3.92 -5.91 -3.80
N ALA A 38 -3.21 -4.88 -4.29
CA ALA A 38 -3.31 -4.43 -5.67
C ALA A 38 -2.90 -5.51 -6.67
N HIS A 39 -1.97 -6.40 -6.29
CA HIS A 39 -1.58 -7.54 -7.11
C HIS A 39 -2.71 -8.55 -7.38
N MET A 40 -3.78 -8.56 -6.58
CA MET A 40 -4.98 -9.38 -6.88
C MET A 40 -5.58 -9.04 -8.25
N TRP A 41 -5.47 -7.78 -8.69
CA TRP A 41 -5.86 -7.36 -10.04
C TRP A 41 -4.66 -7.29 -10.97
N ALA A 42 -3.60 -6.59 -10.57
CA ALA A 42 -2.41 -6.35 -11.37
C ALA A 42 -1.33 -7.41 -11.07
N GLY A 43 -1.38 -8.52 -11.80
CA GLY A 43 -0.46 -9.65 -11.65
C GLY A 43 -1.17 -11.00 -11.58
N ASN A 44 -2.25 -11.07 -10.79
CA ASN A 44 -3.03 -12.29 -10.66
C ASN A 44 -4.16 -12.38 -11.70
N LEU A 45 -5.08 -11.40 -11.72
CA LEU A 45 -6.17 -11.37 -12.70
C LEU A 45 -5.67 -11.04 -14.12
N VAL A 46 -4.78 -10.05 -14.23
CA VAL A 46 -4.09 -9.69 -15.48
C VAL A 46 -2.59 -9.92 -15.28
N GLY A 47 -2.10 -11.02 -15.85
CA GLY A 47 -0.69 -11.39 -15.81
C GLY A 47 0.16 -10.73 -16.90
N ILE A 48 1.47 -10.91 -16.81
CA ILE A 48 2.44 -10.48 -17.82
C ILE A 48 2.80 -11.68 -18.72
N GLU A 49 3.04 -11.43 -20.01
CA GLU A 49 3.50 -12.47 -20.94
C GLU A 49 4.99 -12.80 -20.77
N ASP A 50 5.80 -11.80 -20.38
CA ASP A 50 7.27 -11.89 -20.30
C ASP A 50 7.79 -11.04 -19.14
N TRP A 51 8.86 -11.48 -18.48
CA TRP A 51 9.57 -10.76 -17.41
C TRP A 51 10.05 -9.36 -17.80
N ARG A 52 10.26 -9.08 -19.08
CA ARG A 52 10.51 -7.72 -19.59
C ARG A 52 9.39 -6.74 -19.22
N ASN A 53 8.17 -7.25 -19.03
CA ASN A 53 6.99 -6.49 -18.64
C ASN A 53 6.71 -6.54 -17.13
N LEU A 54 7.65 -7.01 -16.29
CA LEU A 54 7.48 -7.08 -14.84
C LEU A 54 7.07 -5.74 -14.21
N TRP A 55 7.52 -4.63 -14.81
CA TRP A 55 7.14 -3.29 -14.40
C TRP A 55 5.63 -3.04 -14.45
N ILE A 56 4.88 -3.71 -15.32
CA ILE A 56 3.41 -3.58 -15.39
C ILE A 56 2.80 -4.12 -14.09
N LYS A 57 3.29 -5.26 -13.62
CA LYS A 57 2.82 -5.88 -12.38
C LYS A 57 3.19 -5.01 -11.16
N GLU A 58 4.48 -4.77 -10.97
CA GLU A 58 5.01 -4.09 -9.79
C GLU A 58 4.68 -2.59 -9.78
N GLY A 59 4.78 -1.95 -10.94
CA GLY A 59 4.51 -0.52 -11.10
C GLY A 59 3.05 -0.16 -10.91
N LEU A 60 2.11 -0.96 -11.46
CA LEU A 60 0.69 -0.74 -11.21
C LEU A 60 0.34 -0.99 -9.73
N ALA A 61 0.87 -2.05 -9.12
CA ALA A 61 0.66 -2.31 -7.70
C ALA A 61 1.17 -1.15 -6.81
N THR A 62 2.36 -0.63 -7.10
CA THR A 62 2.90 0.56 -6.41
C THR A 62 2.02 1.79 -6.62
N TYR A 63 1.61 2.05 -7.86
CA TYR A 63 0.74 3.20 -8.18
C TYR A 63 -0.59 3.13 -7.40
N PHE A 64 -1.24 1.97 -7.39
CA PHE A 64 -2.50 1.79 -6.67
C PHE A 64 -2.32 1.83 -5.15
N ALA A 65 -1.19 1.36 -4.61
CA ALA A 65 -0.90 1.46 -3.17
C ALA A 65 -0.91 2.92 -2.70
N TYR A 66 -0.17 3.81 -3.40
CA TYR A 66 -0.17 5.24 -3.09
C TYR A 66 -1.54 5.89 -3.29
N LYS A 67 -2.24 5.55 -4.37
CA LYS A 67 -3.57 6.09 -4.65
C LYS A 67 -4.57 5.70 -3.56
N THR A 68 -4.53 4.45 -3.09
CA THR A 68 -5.42 3.93 -2.04
C THR A 68 -5.16 4.63 -0.70
N LEU A 69 -3.90 4.77 -0.29
CA LEU A 69 -3.58 5.47 0.95
C LEU A 69 -3.97 6.95 0.91
N LYS A 70 -3.86 7.60 -0.26
CA LYS A 70 -4.34 8.98 -0.42
C LYS A 70 -5.87 9.07 -0.38
N ALA A 71 -6.57 8.05 -0.86
CA ALA A 71 -8.04 8.02 -0.92
C ALA A 71 -8.70 7.69 0.43
N ILE A 72 -7.96 7.13 1.40
CA ILE A 72 -8.46 6.77 2.73
C ILE A 72 -7.68 7.56 3.80
N PRO A 73 -8.12 8.79 4.14
CA PRO A 73 -7.41 9.68 5.06
C PRO A 73 -7.16 9.06 6.44
N ASP A 74 -8.07 8.20 6.91
CA ASP A 74 -7.96 7.55 8.23
C ASP A 74 -6.80 6.54 8.32
N LEU A 75 -6.41 5.99 7.17
CA LEU A 75 -5.24 5.12 7.04
C LEU A 75 -3.97 5.93 6.79
N ALA A 76 -4.09 7.17 6.31
CA ALA A 76 -2.93 8.04 6.18
C ALA A 76 -2.33 8.31 7.59
N PRO A 77 -1.00 8.40 7.70
CA PRO A 77 -0.39 8.81 8.95
C PRO A 77 -1.00 10.15 9.40
N TYR A 78 -1.32 10.28 10.68
CA TYR A 78 -1.96 11.45 11.33
C TYR A 78 -1.32 12.81 10.98
N ALA A 79 -0.09 12.82 10.45
CA ALA A 79 0.56 13.99 9.90
C ALA A 79 -0.12 14.58 8.64
N VAL A 80 -0.83 13.77 7.84
CA VAL A 80 -1.49 14.24 6.60
C VAL A 80 -2.90 14.78 6.88
N SER A 81 -3.60 14.27 7.89
CA SER A 81 -4.92 14.79 8.29
C SER A 81 -4.86 16.22 8.83
N ASN A 82 -3.70 16.63 9.36
CA ASN A 82 -3.45 18.01 9.83
C ASN A 82 -2.85 18.92 8.74
N ALA A 83 -2.49 18.39 7.57
CA ALA A 83 -2.01 19.19 6.45
C ALA A 83 -3.18 19.70 5.58
N SER A 84 -4.33 19.01 5.59
CA SER A 84 -5.56 19.47 4.94
C SER A 84 -6.33 20.54 5.72
N SER A 85 -5.91 20.88 6.94
CA SER A 85 -6.48 21.99 7.73
C SER A 85 -5.60 23.25 7.74
N SER A 86 -4.49 23.27 7.00
CA SER A 86 -3.53 24.39 6.95
C SER A 86 -3.37 24.97 5.54
N SER A 87 -4.47 25.06 4.78
CA SER A 87 -4.54 25.84 3.54
C SER A 87 -5.37 27.12 3.65
N ASP A 88 -5.72 27.54 4.87
CA ASP A 88 -6.45 28.78 5.17
C ASP A 88 -5.60 29.73 6.04
N ILE A 89 -4.44 30.19 5.55
CA ILE A 89 -3.83 31.53 5.81
C ILE A 89 -2.98 31.91 4.60
#